data_AF-A0A6V8PZ27-F1
#
_entry.id   AF-A0A6V8PZ27-F1
#
_cell.length_a   1.000
_cell.length_b   1.000
_cell.length_c   1.000
_cell.angle_alpha   90.00
_cell.angle_beta   90.00
_cell.angle_gamma   90.00
#
_symmetry.space_group_name_H-M   'P 1'
#
loop_
_entity.id
_entity.type
_entity.pdbx_description
1 polymer ?
#
loop_
_entity_poly.entity_id
_entity_poly.type
_entity_poly.pdbx_seq_one_letter_code
_entity_poly.pdbx_strand_id
1 'polypeptide(L)' 'RKEMGTVLQIQSIQVLSSQISGQVAEVTINLTTIYERGESVAEGIVVPLIKEEGEWKVDFWD' A
#
# COMPACT_ATOMS: atom_id res chain seq x y z
N ARG A 1 -11.94 13.31 9.16
CA ARG A 1 -11.60 12.43 8.02
C ARG A 1 -12.46 12.88 6.85
N LYS A 2 -11.88 13.12 5.66
CA LYS A 2 -12.68 13.37 4.44
C LYS A 2 -13.40 12.05 4.14
N GLU A 3 -14.73 12.05 4.07
CA GLU A 3 -15.47 10.86 3.62
C GLU A 3 -15.14 10.64 2.15
N MET A 4 -14.34 9.62 1.85
CA MET A 4 -14.14 9.17 0.48
C MET A 4 -15.29 8.21 0.14
N GLY A 5 -15.86 8.33 -1.06
CA GLY A 5 -16.98 7.49 -1.50
C GLY A 5 -16.60 6.01 -1.67
N THR A 6 -17.50 5.19 -2.21
CA THR A 6 -17.20 3.78 -2.51
C THR A 6 -16.11 3.65 -3.58
N VAL A 7 -15.16 2.75 -3.36
CA VAL A 7 -14.12 2.40 -4.35
C VAL A 7 -14.78 1.67 -5.53
N LEU A 8 -14.56 2.17 -6.74
CA LEU A 8 -15.02 1.52 -7.98
C LEU A 8 -13.95 0.57 -8.53
N GLN A 9 -12.69 1.03 -8.56
CA GLN A 9 -11.58 0.28 -9.17
C GLN A 9 -10.22 0.71 -8.61
N ILE A 10 -9.29 -0.23 -8.46
CA ILE A 10 -7.85 0.06 -8.33
C ILE A 10 -7.27 0.24 -9.73
N GLN A 11 -6.72 1.42 -10.01
CA GLN A 11 -6.15 1.74 -11.33
C GLN A 11 -4.68 1.29 -11.42
N SER A 12 -3.88 1.59 -10.40
CA SER A 12 -2.45 1.24 -10.40
C SER A 12 -1.91 1.09 -8.98
N ILE A 13 -0.88 0.25 -8.86
CA ILE A 13 -0.04 0.09 -7.67
C ILE A 13 1.40 0.26 -8.13
N GLN A 14 2.13 1.20 -7.54
CA GLN A 14 3.52 1.48 -7.89
C GLN A 14 4.39 1.43 -6.65
N VAL A 15 5.46 0.64 -6.67
CA VAL A 15 6.49 0.70 -5.62
C VAL A 15 7.34 1.94 -5.83
N LEU A 16 7.38 2.82 -4.84
CA LEU A 16 8.18 4.04 -4.87
C LEU A 16 9.56 3.81 -4.23
N SER A 17 9.61 3.13 -3.10
CA SER A 17 10.83 2.86 -2.34
C SER A 17 10.68 1.65 -1.44
N SER A 18 11.82 1.10 -1.03
CA SER A 18 11.91 0.02 -0.04
C SER A 18 13.08 0.25 0.89
N GLN A 19 12.88 0.11 2.19
CA GLN A 19 13.93 0.12 3.20
C GLN A 19 13.96 -1.24 3.90
N ILE A 20 15.11 -1.90 3.92
CA ILE A 20 15.27 -3.25 4.50
C ILE A 20 16.23 -3.17 5.68
N SER A 21 15.83 -3.71 6.82
CA SER A 21 16.63 -3.81 8.04
C SER A 21 16.51 -5.21 8.65
N GLY A 22 17.47 -6.08 8.30
CA GLY A 22 17.48 -7.47 8.77
C GLY A 22 16.28 -8.27 8.26
N GLN A 23 15.41 -8.70 9.19
CA GLN A 23 14.19 -9.47 8.88
C GLN A 23 12.95 -8.58 8.73
N VAL A 24 13.11 -7.26 8.75
CA VAL A 24 12.00 -6.30 8.63
C VAL A 24 12.24 -5.40 7.42
N ALA A 25 11.18 -4.98 6.76
CA ALA A 25 11.25 -4.00 5.67
C ALA A 25 10.02 -3.09 5.66
N GLU A 26 10.18 -1.90 5.11
CA GLU A 26 9.08 -0.98 4.83
C GLU A 26 9.08 -0.68 3.33
N VAL A 27 7.94 -0.90 2.68
CA VAL A 27 7.76 -0.60 1.26
C VAL A 27 6.76 0.53 1.13
N THR A 28 7.18 1.64 0.51
CA THR A 28 6.24 2.72 0.17
C THR A 28 5.66 2.46 -1.21
N ILE A 29 4.34 2.35 -1.30
CA ILE A 29 3.60 2.24 -2.55
C ILE A 29 2.78 3.49 -2.80
N ASN A 30 2.55 3.81 -4.07
CA ASN A 30 1.51 4.73 -4.50
C ASN A 30 0.33 3.91 -5.04
N LEU A 31 -0.81 4.00 -4.38
CA LEU A 31 -2.06 3.36 -4.79
C LEU A 31 -2.94 4.41 -5.47
N THR A 32 -3.29 4.18 -6.74
CA THR A 32 -4.23 5.05 -7.45
C THR A 32 -5.58 4.37 -7.55
N THR A 33 -6.61 4.99 -6.98
CA THR A 33 -7.97 4.44 -6.87
C THR A 33 -8.96 5.35 -7.58
N ILE A 34 -9.90 4.75 -8.32
CA ILE A 34 -11.03 5.43 -8.94
C ILE A 34 -12.26 5.19 -8.07
N TYR A 35 -12.91 6.27 -7.66
CA TYR A 35 -14.15 6.26 -6.88
C TYR A 35 -15.39 6.44 -7.78
N GLU A 36 -16.58 6.13 -7.27
CA GLU A 36 -17.85 6.15 -8.03
C GLU A 36 -18.15 7.48 -8.75
N ARG A 37 -17.57 8.61 -8.30
CA ARG A 37 -17.72 9.92 -8.95
C ARG A 37 -16.74 10.15 -10.11
N GLY A 38 -15.96 9.13 -10.49
CA GLY A 38 -14.87 9.22 -11.47
C GLY A 38 -13.61 9.93 -10.93
N GLU A 39 -13.60 10.28 -9.63
CA GLU A 39 -12.45 10.89 -8.98
C GLU A 39 -11.32 9.86 -8.85
N SER A 40 -10.14 10.20 -9.37
CA SER A 40 -8.91 9.42 -9.20
C SER A 40 -8.08 10.03 -8.08
N VAL A 41 -7.69 9.20 -7.12
CA VAL A 41 -6.92 9.61 -5.94
C VAL A 41 -5.68 8.72 -5.84
N ALA A 42 -4.52 9.36 -5.74
CA ALA A 42 -3.24 8.69 -5.52
C ALA A 42 -2.82 8.87 -4.06
N GLU A 43 -2.61 7.77 -3.35
CA GLU A 43 -2.26 7.74 -1.92
C GLU A 43 -0.96 6.98 -1.70
N GLY A 44 -0.06 7.59 -0.91
CA GLY A 44 1.13 6.93 -0.43
C GLY A 44 0.81 6.03 0.76
N ILE A 45 1.07 4.72 0.63
CA ILE A 45 0.86 3.72 1.67
C ILE A 45 2.21 3.12 2.03
N VAL A 46 2.52 3.06 3.33
CA VAL A 46 3.67 2.31 3.84
C VAL A 46 3.19 0.92 4.22
N VAL A 47 3.79 -0.10 3.60
CA VAL A 47 3.50 -1.52 3.84
C VAL A 47 4.67 -2.11 4.62
N PRO A 48 4.51 -2.37 5.93
CA PRO A 48 5.52 -3.08 6.70
C PRO A 48 5.54 -4.55 6.28
N LEU A 49 6.74 -5.12 6.19
CA LEU A 49 6.99 -6.51 5.86
C LEU A 49 7.90 -7.14 6.91
N ILE A 50 7.66 -8.42 7.19
CA ILE A 50 8.52 -9.28 8.00
C ILE A 50 8.97 -10.48 7.18
N LYS A 51 10.21 -10.93 7.38
CA LYS A 51 10.76 -12.10 6.71
C LYS A 51 10.68 -13.32 7.63
N GLU A 52 9.94 -14.32 7.19
CA GLU A 52 9.73 -15.58 7.90
C GLU A 52 10.06 -16.74 6.96
N GLU A 53 10.83 -17.72 7.43
CA GLU A 53 11.20 -18.92 6.65
C GLU A 53 11.85 -18.63 5.28
N GLY A 54 12.42 -17.43 5.11
CA GLY A 54 13.05 -16.99 3.86
C GLY A 54 12.17 -16.15 2.95
N GLU A 55 10.88 -16.00 3.25
CA GLU A 55 9.90 -15.25 2.46
C GLU A 55 9.46 -13.97 3.16
N TRP A 56 9.24 -12.89 2.40
CA TRP A 56 8.67 -11.65 2.92
C TRP A 56 7.14 -11.73 2.97
N LYS A 57 6.56 -11.41 4.11
CA LYS A 57 5.12 -11.35 4.34
C LYS A 57 4.75 -9.95 4.80
N VAL A 58 3.52 -9.52 4.46
CA VAL A 58 2.96 -8.29 5.02
C VAL A 58 2.78 -8.48 6.52
N ASP A 59 3.32 -7.55 7.28
CA ASP A 59 3.18 -7.53 8.73
C ASP A 59 1.83 -6.88 9.06
N PHE A 60 0.81 -7.71 9.30
CA PHE A 60 -0.52 -7.25 9.68
C PHE A 60 -0.54 -7.00 11.20
N TRP A 61 -0.66 -5.75 11.61
CA TRP A 61 -0.89 -5.37 13.01
C TRP A 61 -2.41 -5.29 13.25
N ASP A 62 -2.91 -6.00 14.26
CA ASP A 62 -4.31 -5.91 14.74
C ASP A 62 -4.65 -4.53 15.34
#